data_AF-A0A7V9JAP2-F1
#
_entry.id   AF-A0A7V9JAP2-F1
#
_cell.length_a   1.000
_cell.length_b   1.000
_cell.length_c   1.000
_cell.angle_alpha   90.00
_cell.angle_beta   90.00
_cell.angle_gamma   90.00
#
_symmetry.space_group_name_H-M   'P 1'
#
loop_
_entity.id
_entity.type
_entity.pdbx_description
1 polymer ?
#
loop_
_entity_poly.entity_id
_entity_poly.type
_entity_poly.pdbx_seq_one_letter_code
_entity_poly.pdbx_strand_id
1 'polypeptide(L)' 'MTPSPGRGAGCESVTVDCDVCTMRGIGCGDCVITVLLGGPPFGVELDADERRAIDVLSAAGLVPPLRMVEALDELSVEPP' A
#
# COMPACT_ATOMS: atom_id res chain seq x y z
N MET A 1 -6.17 -14.49 -12.08
CA MET A 1 -6.86 -13.22 -11.77
C MET A 1 -7.42 -12.67 -13.06
N THR A 2 -8.74 -12.63 -13.22
CA THR A 2 -9.39 -11.92 -14.32
C THR A 2 -9.57 -10.45 -13.91
N PRO A 3 -9.29 -9.48 -14.78
CA PRO A 3 -9.59 -8.08 -14.49
C PRO A 3 -11.10 -7.88 -14.33
N SER A 4 -11.52 -7.18 -13.28
CA SER A 4 -12.94 -6.90 -13.01
C SER A 4 -13.44 -5.75 -13.89
N PRO A 5 -14.56 -5.91 -14.62
CA PRO A 5 -15.12 -4.82 -15.39
C PRO A 5 -15.91 -3.87 -14.49
N GLY A 6 -15.34 -2.69 -14.21
CA GLY A 6 -16.03 -1.58 -13.56
C GLY A 6 -17.23 -1.12 -14.40
N ARG A 7 -18.45 -1.17 -13.84
CA ARG A 7 -19.67 -0.71 -14.51
C ARG A 7 -19.89 0.77 -14.21
N GLY A 8 -19.89 1.60 -15.25
CA GLY A 8 -20.38 2.98 -15.24
C GLY A 8 -20.97 3.36 -16.60
N ALA A 9 -22.27 3.62 -16.66
CA ALA A 9 -22.96 4.13 -17.84
C ALA A 9 -23.29 5.62 -17.63
N GLY A 10 -22.62 6.50 -18.37
CA GLY A 10 -23.13 7.84 -18.72
C GLY A 10 -22.66 9.08 -17.94
N CYS A 11 -21.35 9.35 -17.88
CA CYS A 11 -20.63 10.59 -18.21
C CYS A 11 -19.17 10.33 -17.83
N GLU A 12 -18.22 10.75 -18.67
CA GLU A 12 -16.87 10.17 -18.76
C GLU A 12 -16.19 9.99 -17.39
N SER A 13 -16.09 8.73 -16.96
CA SER A 13 -15.51 8.36 -15.67
C SER A 13 -14.17 7.68 -15.90
N VAL A 14 -13.14 8.20 -15.23
CA VAL A 14 -11.81 7.62 -15.23
C VAL A 14 -11.77 6.52 -14.17
N THR A 15 -11.49 5.28 -14.59
CA THR A 15 -11.27 4.15 -13.68
C THR A 15 -9.78 3.97 -13.46
N VAL A 16 -9.34 3.99 -12.21
CA VAL A 16 -7.95 3.68 -11.84
C VAL A 16 -7.88 2.24 -11.36
N ASP A 17 -7.27 1.38 -12.18
CA ASP A 17 -7.01 -0.02 -11.83
C ASP A 17 -5.60 -0.18 -11.25
N CYS A 18 -5.53 -0.29 -9.94
CA CYS A 18 -4.28 -0.49 -9.23
C CYS A 18 -3.63 -1.85 -9.54
N ASP A 19 -4.34 -2.86 -10.05
CA ASP A 19 -3.79 -4.20 -10.26
C ASP A 19 -2.94 -4.30 -11.54
N VAL A 20 -3.13 -3.37 -12.49
CA VAL A 20 -2.32 -3.26 -13.72
C VAL A 20 -1.46 -1.99 -13.78
N CYS A 21 -1.44 -1.20 -12.71
CA CYS A 21 -0.67 0.04 -12.65
C CYS A 21 0.84 -0.24 -12.52
N THR A 22 1.63 0.08 -13.55
CA THR A 22 3.10 -0.09 -13.56
C THR A 22 3.81 0.77 -12.50
N MET A 23 3.20 1.86 -12.04
CA MET A 23 3.74 2.72 -11.00
C MET A 23 3.37 2.25 -9.58
N ARG A 24 2.60 1.17 -9.43
CA ARG A 24 2.18 0.66 -8.12
C ARG A 24 3.40 0.27 -7.28
N GLY A 25 3.49 0.81 -6.07
CA GLY A 25 4.62 0.60 -5.15
C GLY A 25 5.85 1.47 -5.43
N ILE A 26 5.95 2.12 -6.60
CA ILE A 26 7.05 3.02 -6.95
C ILE A 26 6.63 4.48 -6.75
N GLY A 27 5.45 4.85 -7.27
CA GLY A 27 4.93 6.22 -7.24
C GLY A 27 3.62 6.37 -6.47
N CYS A 28 3.18 5.35 -5.72
CA CYS A 28 1.91 5.42 -5.00
C CYS A 28 1.88 6.53 -3.94
N GLY A 29 3.01 6.86 -3.31
CA GLY A 29 3.08 7.92 -2.30
C GLY A 29 2.75 9.32 -2.83
N ASP A 30 3.04 9.57 -4.12
CA ASP A 30 2.74 10.82 -4.83
C ASP A 30 1.66 10.65 -5.91
N CYS A 31 0.92 9.53 -5.87
CA CYS A 31 -0.16 9.28 -6.81
C CYS A 31 -1.33 10.21 -6.52
N VAL A 32 -1.98 10.72 -7.58
CA VAL A 32 -3.22 11.50 -7.46
C VAL A 32 -4.29 10.79 -6.63
N ILE A 33 -4.32 9.45 -6.63
CA ILE A 33 -5.22 8.65 -5.78
C ILE A 33 -4.95 8.87 -4.29
N THR A 34 -3.68 8.91 -3.88
CA THR A 34 -3.30 9.18 -2.48
C THR A 34 -3.64 10.61 -2.07
N VAL A 35 -3.52 11.58 -2.98
CA VAL A 35 -3.91 12.97 -2.74
C VAL A 35 -5.44 13.11 -2.62
N LEU A 36 -6.20 12.44 -3.49
CA LEU A 36 -7.65 12.54 -3.55
C LEU A 36 -8.38 11.70 -2.49
N LEU A 37 -7.88 10.50 -2.18
CA LEU A 37 -8.52 9.55 -1.26
C LEU A 37 -7.83 9.49 0.11
N GLY A 38 -6.60 10.00 0.22
CA GLY A 38 -5.83 10.03 1.45
C GLY A 38 -5.11 8.70 1.78
N GLY A 39 -3.90 8.84 2.30
CA GLY A 39 -3.30 7.97 3.32
C GLY A 39 -2.70 8.90 4.38
N PRO A 40 -2.67 8.54 5.67
CA PRO A 40 -2.24 9.48 6.70
C PRO A 40 -0.81 9.96 6.37
N PRO A 41 -0.58 11.28 6.25
CA PRO A 41 0.71 11.83 5.84
C PRO A 41 1.85 11.52 6.83
N PHE A 42 1.49 11.02 8.02
CA PHE A 42 2.39 10.70 9.12
C PHE A 42 2.50 9.19 9.40
N GLY A 43 1.97 8.33 8.53
CA GLY A 43 1.91 6.90 8.79
C GLY A 43 0.79 6.51 9.77
N VAL A 44 0.72 5.23 10.09
CA VAL A 44 -0.23 4.66 11.06
C VAL A 44 0.59 4.09 12.21
N GLU A 45 0.34 4.58 13.42
CA GLU A 45 0.89 4.00 14.63
C GLU A 45 0.12 2.72 14.95
N LEU A 46 0.85 1.62 15.11
CA LEU A 46 0.29 0.32 15.48
C LEU A 46 0.86 -0.10 16.83
N ASP A 47 -0.01 -0.30 17.81
CA ASP A 47 0.38 -0.88 19.09
C ASP A 47 0.68 -2.39 18.94
N ALA A 48 1.10 -3.02 20.04
CA ALA A 48 1.47 -4.44 20.05
C ALA A 48 0.29 -5.38 19.74
N ASP A 49 -0.92 -5.04 20.19
CA ASP A 49 -2.11 -5.86 19.99
C ASP A 49 -2.61 -5.73 18.56
N GLU A 50 -2.60 -4.52 17.99
CA GLU A 50 -2.93 -4.28 16.58
C GLU A 50 -1.95 -4.99 15.64
N ARG A 51 -0.66 -4.93 15.94
CA ARG A 51 0.38 -5.65 15.18
C ARG A 51 0.13 -7.15 15.20
N ARG A 52 -0.18 -7.69 16.38
CA ARG A 52 -0.52 -9.11 16.56
C ARG A 52 -1.81 -9.49 15.83
N ALA A 53 -2.82 -8.62 15.81
CA ALA A 53 -4.05 -8.86 15.07
C ALA A 53 -3.77 -8.98 13.57
N ILE A 54 -2.94 -8.10 13.01
CA ILE A 54 -2.54 -8.17 11.60
C ILE A 54 -1.77 -9.45 11.30
N ASP A 55 -0.88 -9.90 12.20
CA ASP A 55 -0.18 -11.18 12.03
C ASP A 55 -1.14 -12.37 11.97
N VAL A 56 -2.17 -12.40 12.82
CA VAL A 56 -3.21 -13.45 12.79
C VAL A 56 -3.98 -13.43 11.47
N LEU A 57 -4.40 -12.25 11.02
CA LEU A 57 -5.11 -12.10 9.75
C LEU A 57 -4.23 -12.50 8.57
N SER A 58 -2.93 -12.20 8.64
CA SER A 58 -1.98 -12.56 7.61
C SER A 58 -1.72 -14.07 7.55
N ALA A 59 -1.55 -14.71 8.71
CA ALA A 59 -1.44 -16.17 8.80
C ALA A 59 -2.68 -16.89 8.26
N ALA A 60 -3.86 -16.27 8.40
CA ALA A 60 -5.12 -16.75 7.82
C ALA A 60 -5.28 -16.43 6.31
N GLY A 61 -4.38 -15.65 5.71
CA GLY A 61 -4.44 -15.25 4.30
C GLY A 61 -5.47 -14.15 3.99
N LEU A 62 -5.98 -13.44 5.00
CA LEU A 62 -6.99 -12.39 4.85
C LEU A 62 -6.37 -11.04 4.49
N VAL A 63 -5.13 -10.81 4.90
CA VAL A 63 -4.37 -9.60 4.58
C VAL A 63 -2.92 -9.95 4.23
N PRO A 64 -2.25 -9.10 3.43
CA PRO A 64 -0.80 -9.21 3.27
C PRO A 64 -0.08 -9.06 4.62
N PRO A 65 1.09 -9.71 4.81
CA PRO A 65 1.88 -9.55 6.03
C PRO A 65 2.34 -8.10 6.20
N LEU A 66 2.61 -7.69 7.44
CA LEU A 66 3.24 -6.40 7.73
C LEU A 66 4.62 -6.34 7.08
N ARG A 67 4.79 -5.42 6.11
CA ARG A 67 6.04 -5.16 5.38
C ARG A 67 6.64 -3.83 5.81
N MET A 68 6.77 -3.63 7.12
CA MET A 68 7.51 -2.49 7.66
C MET A 68 9.01 -2.76 7.43
N VAL A 69 9.68 -1.88 6.70
CA VAL A 69 11.14 -1.93 6.51
C VAL A 69 11.71 -0.71 7.21
N GLU A 70 12.51 -0.93 8.24
CA GLU A 70 13.32 0.14 8.81
C GLU A 70 14.41 0.49 7.80
N ALA A 71 14.54 1.77 7.45
CA ALA A 71 15.72 2.22 6.73
C ALA A 71 16.90 1.99 7.68
N LEU A 72 17.75 1.01 7.36
CA LEU A 72 19.00 0.84 8.08
C LEU A 72 19.76 2.16 7.95
N ASP A 73 20.06 2.79 9.09
CA ASP A 73 20.92 3.96 9.18
C ASP A 73 22.16 3.75 8.27
N GLU A 74 22.31 4.59 7.23
CA GLU A 74 23.41 4.58 6.26
C GLU A 74 24.82 4.76 6.89
N LEU A 75 24.92 4.76 8.22
CA LEU A 75 26.12 5.00 9.02
C LEU A 75 26.83 3.72 9.51
N SER A 76 26.33 2.52 9.20
CA SER A 76 26.99 1.24 9.57
C SER A 76 27.65 0.51 8.40
N VAL A 77 27.61 1.07 7.18
CA VAL A 77 28.35 0.50 6.04
C VAL A 77 29.72 1.18 5.98
N GLU A 78 30.73 0.59 6.63
CA GLU A 78 32.13 1.00 6.41
C GLU A 78 32.55 0.64 4.98
N PRO A 79 32.93 1.62 4.12
CA PRO A 79 33.40 1.32 2.77
C PRO A 79 34.86 0.81 2.78
N PRO A 80 35.23 -0.12 1.86
CA PRO A 80 36.60 -0.61 1.69
C PRO A 80 37.55 0.41 1.03
#